data_AF-A0A7J8HQF4-F1
#
_entry.id   AF-A0A7J8HQF4-F1
#
_cell.length_a   1.000
_cell.length_b   1.000
_cell.length_c   1.000
_cell.angle_alpha   90.00
_cell.angle_beta   90.00
_cell.angle_gamma   90.00
#
_symmetry.space_group_name_H-M   'P 1'
#
loop_
_entity.id
_entity.type
_entity.pdbx_description
1 polymer ?
#
loop_
_entity_poly.entity_id
_entity_poly.type
_entity_poly.pdbx_seq_one_letter_code
_entity_poly.pdbx_strand_id
1 'polypeptide(L)'
;MAAALQVLPRSARALSSPLLLGNPGARLVSGMALAEQARQLFESTVGAVLPGPMIHRALSLDPSNGQLKVRDRSFQLQQNLYLVGFGKAVLGMAAAAEELLGQHLVQGVISVPKGIRAAMECTGKQEMLLKPHSRIQVFEGAEDNLPDHDALRAALAIRQLAEGLTADDLLLVLISGGGSALLPAPIPPITLEEKQTLTKLLAARGATIQELNTIRKALSQLKGGGLAQAAYPAQGGAHLLYTGLTGTNVMDVHLLFLQPR
;
A
#
# COMPACT_ATOMS: atom_id res chain seq x y z
N MET A 1 47.91 -35.08 -1.37
CA MET A 1 49.02 -36.05 -1.18
C MET A 1 48.92 -36.53 0.27
N ALA A 2 48.64 -37.76 0.69
CA ALA A 2 48.51 -39.11 0.12
C ALA A 2 47.52 -39.87 1.07
N ALA A 3 46.47 -40.57 0.63
CA ALA A 3 46.38 -41.95 0.11
C ALA A 3 46.22 -43.08 1.18
N ALA A 4 45.34 -44.04 0.85
CA ALA A 4 45.11 -45.40 1.41
C ALA A 4 44.44 -45.48 2.81
N LEU A 5 43.25 -46.07 3.07
CA LEU A 5 42.49 -47.25 2.58
C LEU A 5 43.07 -48.63 2.95
N GLN A 6 42.23 -49.40 3.68
CA GLN A 6 42.24 -50.84 4.04
C GLN A 6 43.01 -51.19 5.34
N VAL A 7 42.46 -51.95 6.30
CA VAL A 7 42.12 -53.39 6.24
C VAL A 7 41.12 -53.78 7.36
N LEU A 8 40.14 -54.64 7.04
CA LEU A 8 39.22 -55.38 7.94
C LEU A 8 39.89 -56.64 8.51
N PRO A 9 39.41 -57.20 9.65
CA PRO A 9 38.66 -58.46 9.50
C PRO A 9 37.46 -58.63 10.46
N ARG A 10 36.61 -59.56 10.03
CA ARG A 10 35.34 -60.02 10.62
C ARG A 10 35.54 -60.86 11.89
N SER A 11 34.61 -60.76 12.82
CA SER A 11 34.10 -61.93 13.57
C SER A 11 32.69 -61.67 14.10
N ALA A 12 31.78 -62.59 13.78
CA ALA A 12 30.37 -62.57 14.12
C ALA A 12 30.11 -63.04 15.56
N ARG A 13 29.05 -62.51 16.19
CA ARG A 13 28.12 -63.30 17.02
C ARG A 13 26.79 -62.56 17.19
N ALA A 14 25.72 -63.32 16.98
CA ALA A 14 24.33 -62.91 16.92
C ALA A 14 23.72 -62.66 18.31
N LEU A 15 22.65 -61.85 18.35
CA LEU A 15 21.50 -62.01 19.25
C LEU A 15 20.27 -61.26 18.67
N SER A 16 19.33 -62.05 18.14
CA SER A 16 17.85 -61.93 18.25
C SER A 16 17.13 -60.56 18.12
N SER A 17 16.59 -60.30 16.91
CA SER A 17 15.18 -59.97 16.52
C SER A 17 14.28 -59.03 17.38
N PRO A 18 13.15 -58.49 16.85
CA PRO A 18 12.95 -57.64 15.66
C PRO A 18 11.95 -56.46 15.97
N LEU A 19 11.63 -55.65 14.94
CA LEU A 19 10.44 -54.75 14.84
C LEU A 19 10.39 -53.52 15.77
N LEU A 20 10.40 -52.32 15.18
CA LEU A 20 9.27 -51.37 15.26
C LEU A 20 9.55 -50.11 14.42
N LEU A 21 8.69 -49.98 13.39
CA LEU A 21 8.14 -48.76 12.82
C LEU A 21 9.10 -47.61 12.46
N GLY A 22 9.22 -47.43 11.14
CA GLY A 22 9.71 -46.20 10.53
C GLY A 22 8.98 -44.95 11.04
N ASN A 23 9.77 -43.88 11.13
CA ASN A 23 9.38 -42.53 11.49
C ASN A 23 7.99 -42.10 10.96
N PRO A 24 7.03 -41.71 11.81
CA PRO A 24 5.74 -41.16 11.39
C PRO A 24 5.77 -39.66 11.02
N GLY A 25 6.95 -39.04 10.91
CA GLY A 25 7.07 -37.58 10.79
C GLY A 25 7.00 -37.01 9.36
N ALA A 26 6.98 -37.83 8.31
CA ALA A 26 7.10 -37.37 6.92
C ALA A 26 5.85 -37.62 6.05
N ARG A 27 4.65 -37.73 6.66
CA ARG A 27 3.39 -37.92 5.94
C ARG A 27 2.36 -36.87 6.34
N LEU A 28 2.51 -35.63 5.87
CA LEU A 28 1.44 -34.62 5.93
C LEU A 28 1.25 -33.82 4.62
N VAL A 29 1.79 -34.30 3.49
CA VAL A 29 1.52 -33.70 2.15
C VAL A 29 0.67 -34.63 1.26
N SER A 30 0.24 -35.77 1.78
CA SER A 30 -0.38 -36.85 1.00
C SER A 30 -1.91 -36.82 1.11
N GLY A 31 -2.59 -36.16 0.17
CA GLY A 31 -4.04 -36.36 -0.01
C GLY A 31 -4.75 -35.38 -0.95
N MET A 32 -4.17 -34.21 -1.20
CA MET A 32 -4.80 -33.20 -2.06
C MET A 32 -4.31 -33.33 -3.50
N ALA A 33 -5.22 -33.24 -4.47
CA ALA A 33 -4.86 -33.18 -5.88
C ALA A 33 -4.00 -31.94 -6.15
N LEU A 34 -3.05 -32.03 -7.10
CA LEU A 34 -2.15 -30.93 -7.44
C LEU A 34 -2.90 -29.62 -7.76
N ALA A 35 -4.07 -29.71 -8.41
CA ALA A 35 -4.92 -28.56 -8.71
C ALA A 35 -5.42 -27.85 -7.43
N GLU A 36 -5.77 -28.61 -6.41
CA GLU A 36 -6.25 -28.04 -5.15
C GLU A 36 -5.10 -27.43 -4.34
N GLN A 37 -3.92 -28.05 -4.38
CA GLN A 37 -2.70 -27.45 -3.81
C GLN A 37 -2.34 -26.13 -4.52
N ALA A 38 -2.42 -26.09 -5.85
CA ALA A 38 -2.18 -24.88 -6.63
C ALA A 38 -3.20 -23.77 -6.31
N ARG A 39 -4.48 -24.13 -6.15
CA ARG A 39 -5.54 -23.20 -5.75
C ARG A 39 -5.27 -22.62 -4.36
N GLN A 40 -4.94 -23.45 -3.39
CA GLN A 40 -4.61 -22.99 -2.04
C GLN A 40 -3.39 -22.06 -2.01
N LEU A 41 -2.35 -22.38 -2.78
CA LEU A 41 -1.17 -21.51 -2.91
C LEU A 41 -1.55 -20.16 -3.52
N PHE A 42 -2.35 -20.16 -4.60
CA PHE A 42 -2.85 -18.94 -5.22
C PHE A 42 -3.68 -18.10 -4.25
N GLU A 43 -4.67 -18.69 -3.59
CA GLU A 43 -5.54 -18.00 -2.63
C GLU A 43 -4.77 -17.44 -1.45
N SER A 44 -3.82 -18.21 -0.90
CA SER A 44 -2.95 -17.74 0.19
C SER A 44 -2.08 -16.57 -0.25
N THR A 45 -1.53 -16.63 -1.47
CA THR A 45 -0.67 -15.58 -2.02
C THR A 45 -1.46 -14.30 -2.30
N VAL A 46 -2.65 -14.43 -2.90
CA VAL A 46 -3.57 -13.30 -3.13
C VAL A 46 -4.04 -12.71 -1.80
N GLY A 47 -4.43 -13.56 -0.85
CA GLY A 47 -4.86 -13.17 0.49
C GLY A 47 -3.80 -12.35 1.22
N ALA A 48 -2.53 -12.75 1.12
CA ALA A 48 -1.41 -12.05 1.74
C ALA A 48 -1.18 -10.64 1.19
N VAL A 49 -1.61 -10.34 -0.04
CA VAL A 49 -1.47 -9.02 -0.68
C VAL A 49 -2.77 -8.24 -0.72
N LEU A 50 -3.82 -8.68 -0.03
CA LEU A 50 -5.04 -7.89 0.13
C LEU A 50 -4.79 -6.64 1.00
N PRO A 51 -5.57 -5.56 0.82
CA PRO A 51 -5.37 -4.31 1.54
C PRO A 51 -5.26 -4.45 3.07
N GLY A 52 -6.18 -5.19 3.70
CA GLY A 52 -6.19 -5.39 5.15
C GLY A 52 -4.89 -5.99 5.70
N PRO A 53 -4.52 -7.23 5.30
CA PRO A 53 -3.26 -7.85 5.70
C PRO A 53 -2.03 -6.97 5.43
N MET A 54 -2.03 -6.23 4.32
CA MET A 54 -0.94 -5.33 3.98
C MET A 54 -0.84 -4.12 4.92
N ILE A 55 -1.97 -3.53 5.31
CA ILE A 55 -2.01 -2.47 6.32
C ILE A 55 -1.54 -2.99 7.68
N HIS A 56 -2.03 -4.14 8.14
CA HIS A 56 -1.59 -4.73 9.42
C HIS A 56 -0.12 -5.15 9.44
N ARG A 57 0.46 -5.47 8.29
CA ARG A 57 1.89 -5.75 8.17
C ARG A 57 2.73 -4.47 8.22
N ALA A 58 2.23 -3.38 7.66
CA ALA A 58 2.94 -2.11 7.59
C ALA A 58 2.80 -1.29 8.88
N LEU A 59 1.63 -1.34 9.51
CA LEU A 59 1.20 -0.54 10.66
C LEU A 59 0.78 -1.45 11.82
N SER A 60 1.18 -1.09 13.03
CA SER A 60 0.70 -1.70 14.26
C SER A 60 0.51 -0.61 15.30
N LEU A 61 -0.67 -0.53 15.90
CA LEU A 61 -0.97 0.43 16.97
C LEU A 61 -1.05 -0.31 18.30
N ASP A 62 -0.33 0.16 19.30
CA ASP A 62 -0.53 -0.26 20.69
C ASP A 62 -1.62 0.63 21.31
N PRO A 63 -2.82 0.08 21.59
CA PRO A 63 -3.93 0.88 22.11
C PRO A 63 -3.71 1.33 23.56
N SER A 64 -2.79 0.71 24.31
CA SER A 64 -2.56 1.03 25.73
C SER A 64 -1.82 2.36 25.91
N ASN A 65 -0.95 2.70 24.96
CA ASN A 65 -0.12 3.90 25.00
C ASN A 65 -0.26 4.79 23.77
N GLY A 66 -1.03 4.38 22.74
CA GLY A 66 -1.21 5.15 21.51
C GLY A 66 0.03 5.17 20.61
N GLN A 67 0.96 4.23 20.78
CA GLN A 67 2.17 4.15 19.96
C GLN A 67 1.88 3.45 18.63
N LEU A 68 2.00 4.19 17.53
CA LEU A 68 1.93 3.66 16.17
C LEU A 68 3.32 3.22 15.71
N LYS A 69 3.50 1.93 15.51
CA LYS A 69 4.65 1.35 14.86
C LYS A 69 4.44 1.26 13.35
N VAL A 70 5.41 1.79 12.62
CA VAL A 70 5.51 1.71 11.16
C VAL A 70 6.84 1.06 10.83
N ARG A 71 6.81 -0.22 10.45
CA ARG A 71 8.02 -1.04 10.26
C ARG A 71 8.95 -0.93 11.48
N ASP A 72 10.08 -0.23 11.34
CA ASP A 72 11.15 -0.12 12.34
C ASP A 72 11.13 1.23 13.09
N ARG A 73 10.03 1.98 13.00
CA ARG A 73 9.84 3.28 13.63
C ARG A 73 8.57 3.30 14.47
N SER A 74 8.57 4.09 15.53
CA SER A 74 7.44 4.29 16.42
C SER A 74 7.11 5.77 16.52
N PHE A 75 5.82 6.09 16.52
CA PHE A 75 5.26 7.43 16.62
C PHE A 75 4.24 7.47 17.73
N GLN A 76 4.25 8.54 18.52
CA GLN A 76 3.24 8.75 19.54
C GLN A 76 2.04 9.43 18.91
N LEU A 77 0.88 8.78 18.91
CA LEU A 77 -0.35 9.39 18.42
C LEU A 77 -1.03 10.17 19.53
N GLN A 78 -1.54 11.36 19.19
CA GLN A 78 -2.25 12.28 20.08
C GLN A 78 -3.58 12.76 19.47
N GLN A 79 -4.19 11.92 18.62
CA GLN A 79 -5.38 12.28 17.84
C GLN A 79 -5.10 13.42 16.85
N ASN A 80 -3.98 13.27 16.16
CA ASN A 80 -3.34 14.23 15.28
C ASN A 80 -2.94 13.59 13.93
N LEU A 81 -3.55 12.45 13.58
CA LEU A 81 -3.21 11.72 12.35
C LEU A 81 -4.24 11.99 11.27
N TYR A 82 -3.76 12.40 10.11
CA TYR A 82 -4.53 12.67 8.91
C TYR A 82 -4.19 11.63 7.84
N LEU A 83 -5.15 11.33 6.97
CA LEU A 83 -4.99 10.33 5.93
C LEU A 83 -5.32 10.91 4.56
N VAL A 84 -4.42 10.75 3.60
CA VAL A 84 -4.72 10.95 2.19
C VAL A 84 -4.47 9.67 1.43
N GLY A 85 -5.18 9.47 0.32
CA GLY A 85 -4.88 8.32 -0.52
C GLY A 85 -5.37 8.46 -1.94
N PHE A 86 -4.69 7.78 -2.86
CA PHE A 86 -5.10 7.73 -4.26
C PHE A 86 -4.69 6.42 -4.92
N GLY A 87 -5.63 5.77 -5.62
CA GLY A 87 -5.38 4.52 -6.34
C GLY A 87 -6.51 3.49 -6.22
N LYS A 88 -6.37 2.42 -6.99
CA LYS A 88 -7.40 1.36 -7.13
C LYS A 88 -7.67 0.57 -5.85
N ALA A 89 -6.64 0.34 -5.03
CA ALA A 89 -6.75 -0.43 -3.78
C ALA A 89 -7.01 0.46 -2.56
N VAL A 90 -7.00 1.79 -2.72
CA VAL A 90 -7.00 2.72 -1.60
C VAL A 90 -8.28 2.65 -0.76
N LEU A 91 -9.43 2.33 -1.36
CA LEU A 91 -10.67 2.18 -0.58
C LEU A 91 -10.53 1.13 0.52
N GLY A 92 -10.06 -0.08 0.17
CA GLY A 92 -9.83 -1.14 1.14
C GLY A 92 -8.67 -0.85 2.09
N MET A 93 -7.63 -0.16 1.61
CA MET A 93 -6.49 0.25 2.46
C MET A 93 -6.95 1.27 3.52
N ALA A 94 -7.79 2.22 3.12
CA ALA A 94 -8.34 3.26 3.98
C ALA A 94 -9.29 2.66 5.02
N ALA A 95 -10.13 1.68 4.65
CA ALA A 95 -10.98 0.97 5.59
C ALA A 95 -10.18 0.26 6.69
N ALA A 96 -9.16 -0.51 6.30
CA ALA A 96 -8.29 -1.18 7.26
C ALA A 96 -7.46 -0.20 8.11
N ALA A 97 -7.01 0.92 7.52
CA ALA A 97 -6.27 1.94 8.25
C ALA A 97 -7.16 2.69 9.26
N GLU A 98 -8.38 3.06 8.88
CA GLU A 98 -9.35 3.70 9.78
C GLU A 98 -9.71 2.79 10.96
N GLU A 99 -9.92 1.49 10.71
CA GLU A 99 -10.19 0.52 11.76
C GLU A 99 -9.00 0.40 12.73
N LEU A 100 -7.77 0.30 12.22
CA LEU A 100 -6.56 0.20 13.03
C LEU A 100 -6.28 1.47 13.84
N LEU A 101 -6.46 2.65 13.24
CA LEU A 101 -6.09 3.93 13.84
C LEU A 101 -7.19 4.47 14.78
N GLY A 102 -8.43 4.06 14.55
CA GLY A 102 -9.59 4.41 15.37
C GLY A 102 -9.67 5.91 15.65
N GLN A 103 -9.72 6.25 16.94
CA GLN A 103 -9.88 7.65 17.36
C GLN A 103 -8.72 8.58 16.96
N HIS A 104 -7.55 8.03 16.61
CA HIS A 104 -6.40 8.85 16.28
C HIS A 104 -6.45 9.46 14.88
N LEU A 105 -7.23 8.86 13.97
CA LEU A 105 -7.46 9.40 12.64
C LEU A 105 -8.40 10.60 12.73
N VAL A 106 -7.93 11.82 12.56
CA VAL A 106 -8.74 13.05 12.65
C VAL A 106 -9.66 13.18 11.43
N GLN A 107 -9.07 13.10 10.24
CA GLN A 107 -9.77 13.27 8.98
C GLN A 107 -8.99 12.57 7.86
N GLY A 108 -9.70 12.09 6.84
CA GLY A 108 -9.03 11.66 5.62
C GLY A 108 -9.75 12.02 4.32
N VAL A 109 -8.98 12.01 3.23
CA VAL A 109 -9.49 12.23 1.87
C VAL A 109 -8.86 11.22 0.93
N ILE A 110 -9.68 10.45 0.21
CA ILE A 110 -9.19 9.49 -0.77
C ILE A 110 -9.78 9.70 -2.17
N SER A 111 -8.96 9.49 -3.20
CA SER A 111 -9.36 9.44 -4.60
C SER A 111 -9.30 8.00 -5.14
N VAL A 112 -10.43 7.48 -5.58
CA VAL A 112 -10.56 6.08 -6.00
C VAL A 112 -11.31 5.99 -7.34
N PRO A 113 -11.18 4.88 -8.10
CA PRO A 113 -11.85 4.73 -9.38
C PRO A 113 -13.38 4.84 -9.24
N LYS A 114 -14.01 5.45 -10.24
CA LYS A 114 -15.47 5.50 -10.36
C LYS A 114 -16.10 4.11 -10.32
N GLY A 115 -17.15 3.95 -9.51
CA GLY A 115 -17.89 2.71 -9.35
C GLY A 115 -17.24 1.65 -8.46
N ILE A 116 -16.08 1.94 -7.84
CA ILE A 116 -15.37 0.95 -7.00
C ILE A 116 -16.19 0.53 -5.78
N ARG A 117 -16.95 1.44 -5.16
CA ARG A 117 -17.83 1.12 -4.03
C ARG A 117 -18.91 0.12 -4.44
N ALA A 118 -19.64 0.44 -5.50
CA ALA A 118 -20.68 -0.44 -6.04
C ALA A 118 -20.12 -1.81 -6.44
N ALA A 119 -18.93 -1.84 -7.07
CA ALA A 119 -18.27 -3.09 -7.43
C ALA A 119 -17.92 -3.95 -6.20
N MET A 120 -17.45 -3.33 -5.11
CA MET A 120 -17.16 -4.05 -3.86
C MET A 120 -18.44 -4.58 -3.19
N GLU A 121 -19.53 -3.82 -3.21
CA GLU A 121 -20.83 -4.25 -2.72
C GLU A 121 -21.35 -5.46 -3.48
N CYS A 122 -21.36 -5.40 -4.82
CA CYS A 122 -21.82 -6.50 -5.68
C CYS A 122 -20.96 -7.76 -5.57
N THR A 123 -19.67 -7.62 -5.25
CA THR A 123 -18.74 -8.76 -5.11
C THR A 123 -18.63 -9.29 -3.68
N GLY A 124 -19.46 -8.79 -2.75
CA GLY A 124 -19.49 -9.27 -1.37
C GLY A 124 -18.27 -8.88 -0.54
N LYS A 125 -17.52 -7.84 -0.93
CA LYS A 125 -16.31 -7.35 -0.23
C LYS A 125 -16.62 -6.19 0.71
N GLN A 126 -17.66 -6.34 1.51
CA GLN A 126 -18.19 -5.29 2.39
C GLN A 126 -17.20 -4.91 3.50
N GLU A 127 -16.30 -5.83 3.87
CA GLU A 127 -15.21 -5.60 4.79
C GLU A 127 -14.18 -4.59 4.28
N MET A 128 -14.09 -4.37 2.96
CA MET A 128 -13.20 -3.39 2.35
C MET A 128 -13.84 -2.00 2.20
N LEU A 129 -15.09 -1.83 2.65
CA LEU A 129 -15.80 -0.56 2.63
C LEU A 129 -15.63 0.16 3.97
N LEU A 130 -15.60 1.50 3.89
CA LEU A 130 -15.64 2.37 5.06
C LEU A 130 -16.97 2.21 5.81
N LYS A 131 -16.94 2.29 7.14
CA LYS A 131 -18.13 2.18 7.98
C LYS A 131 -19.01 3.43 7.87
N PRO A 132 -20.30 3.35 8.25
CA PRO A 132 -21.12 4.53 8.44
C PRO A 132 -20.42 5.53 9.39
N HIS A 133 -20.47 6.82 9.07
CA HIS A 133 -19.80 7.89 9.83
C HIS A 133 -18.26 7.85 9.81
N SER A 134 -17.67 7.25 8.77
CA SER A 134 -16.23 7.34 8.50
C SER A 134 -15.74 8.80 8.51
N ARG A 135 -14.52 8.99 9.00
CA ARG A 135 -13.78 10.26 8.99
C ARG A 135 -13.10 10.51 7.65
N ILE A 136 -13.22 9.56 6.72
CA ILE A 136 -12.60 9.60 5.39
C ILE A 136 -13.63 9.99 4.34
N GLN A 137 -13.41 11.14 3.71
CA GLN A 137 -14.13 11.55 2.51
C GLN A 137 -13.63 10.78 1.29
N VAL A 138 -14.54 10.22 0.51
CA VAL A 138 -14.21 9.45 -0.69
C VAL A 138 -14.68 10.20 -1.93
N PHE A 139 -13.77 10.37 -2.87
CA PHE A 139 -14.04 10.87 -4.21
C PHE A 139 -13.86 9.75 -5.22
N GLU A 140 -14.92 9.46 -5.96
CA GLU A 140 -14.90 8.53 -7.07
C GLU A 140 -14.71 9.29 -8.38
N GLY A 141 -13.72 8.92 -9.17
CA GLY A 141 -13.42 9.55 -10.45
C GLY A 141 -12.45 8.73 -11.28
N ALA A 142 -11.77 9.39 -12.20
CA ALA A 142 -10.91 8.78 -13.20
C ALA A 142 -11.60 7.68 -14.04
N GLU A 143 -12.72 8.02 -14.66
CA GLU A 143 -13.42 7.14 -15.60
C GLU A 143 -12.46 6.63 -16.70
N ASP A 144 -12.57 5.35 -17.05
CA ASP A 144 -11.67 4.65 -17.98
C ASP A 144 -10.16 4.79 -17.65
N ASN A 145 -9.82 5.01 -16.38
CA ASN A 145 -8.44 5.21 -15.93
C ASN A 145 -7.76 6.43 -16.59
N LEU A 146 -8.56 7.43 -16.98
CA LEU A 146 -8.10 8.74 -17.44
C LEU A 146 -8.38 9.79 -16.37
N PRO A 147 -7.54 10.82 -16.21
CA PRO A 147 -7.88 11.94 -15.34
C PRO A 147 -9.22 12.57 -15.75
N ASP A 148 -10.02 13.01 -14.78
CA ASP A 148 -11.26 13.76 -15.01
C ASP A 148 -11.43 14.85 -13.93
N HIS A 149 -12.51 15.62 -14.02
CA HIS A 149 -12.78 16.68 -13.06
C HIS A 149 -13.08 16.14 -11.66
N ASP A 150 -13.61 14.92 -11.53
CA ASP A 150 -13.88 14.31 -10.23
C ASP A 150 -12.58 13.94 -9.51
N ALA A 151 -11.65 13.34 -10.24
CA ALA A 151 -10.30 13.10 -9.74
C ALA A 151 -9.55 14.41 -9.46
N LEU A 152 -9.76 15.48 -10.24
CA LEU A 152 -9.19 16.80 -9.97
C LEU A 152 -9.75 17.39 -8.67
N ARG A 153 -11.07 17.31 -8.44
CA ARG A 153 -11.69 17.71 -7.16
C ARG A 153 -11.09 16.95 -5.98
N ALA A 154 -10.90 15.65 -6.14
CA ALA A 154 -10.23 14.82 -5.15
C ALA A 154 -8.80 15.28 -4.86
N ALA A 155 -8.02 15.56 -5.91
CA ALA A 155 -6.65 16.01 -5.80
C ALA A 155 -6.56 17.38 -5.10
N LEU A 156 -7.45 18.32 -5.40
CA LEU A 156 -7.53 19.61 -4.73
C LEU A 156 -7.91 19.47 -3.25
N ALA A 157 -8.85 18.58 -2.92
CA ALA A 157 -9.21 18.29 -1.53
C ALA A 157 -8.04 17.64 -0.75
N ILE A 158 -7.30 16.72 -1.37
CA ILE A 158 -6.07 16.13 -0.81
C ILE A 158 -5.02 17.21 -0.56
N ARG A 159 -4.82 18.13 -1.53
CA ARG A 159 -3.88 19.25 -1.39
C ARG A 159 -4.29 20.16 -0.23
N GLN A 160 -5.56 20.55 -0.16
CA GLN A 160 -6.07 21.42 0.88
C GLN A 160 -5.92 20.81 2.28
N LEU A 161 -6.18 19.50 2.43
CA LEU A 161 -5.96 18.80 3.69
C LEU A 161 -4.47 18.82 4.07
N ALA A 162 -3.58 18.56 3.12
CA ALA A 162 -2.13 18.59 3.36
C ALA A 162 -1.64 20.00 3.75
N GLU A 163 -2.08 21.04 3.05
CA GLU A 163 -1.71 22.45 3.34
C GLU A 163 -2.22 22.96 4.69
N GLY A 164 -3.25 22.31 5.25
CA GLY A 164 -3.82 22.64 6.56
C GLY A 164 -3.10 22.01 7.75
N LEU A 165 -2.11 21.14 7.52
CA LEU A 165 -1.40 20.43 8.59
C LEU A 165 -0.42 21.34 9.33
N THR A 166 -0.28 21.08 10.63
CA THR A 166 0.67 21.75 11.52
C THR A 166 1.89 20.86 11.78
N ALA A 167 2.87 21.39 12.52
CA ALA A 167 4.05 20.63 12.88
C ALA A 167 3.75 19.44 13.82
N ASP A 168 2.64 19.51 14.56
CA ASP A 168 2.22 18.46 15.49
C ASP A 168 1.39 17.35 14.81
N ASP A 169 1.09 17.47 13.52
CA ASP A 169 0.25 16.52 12.79
C ASP A 169 1.04 15.46 12.03
N LEU A 170 0.42 14.28 11.84
CA LEU A 170 0.98 13.17 11.08
C LEU A 170 0.16 12.92 9.81
N LEU A 171 0.81 12.70 8.67
CA LEU A 171 0.12 12.40 7.40
C LEU A 171 0.42 10.99 6.87
N LEU A 172 -0.58 10.12 6.91
CA LEU A 172 -0.55 8.81 6.26
C LEU A 172 -0.97 8.94 4.78
N VAL A 173 -0.10 8.57 3.83
CA VAL A 173 -0.38 8.62 2.38
C VAL A 173 -0.54 7.21 1.80
N LEU A 174 -1.76 6.80 1.52
CA LEU A 174 -2.05 5.51 0.90
C LEU A 174 -1.94 5.60 -0.63
N ILE A 175 -1.00 4.88 -1.24
CA ILE A 175 -0.80 4.88 -2.69
C ILE A 175 -1.03 3.47 -3.25
N SER A 176 -1.74 3.39 -4.36
CA SER A 176 -1.76 2.18 -5.17
C SER A 176 -1.79 2.52 -6.66
N GLY A 177 -1.77 1.49 -7.51
CA GLY A 177 -1.85 1.65 -8.96
C GLY A 177 -3.02 2.54 -9.37
N GLY A 178 -2.79 3.39 -10.38
CA GLY A 178 -3.80 4.35 -10.88
C GLY A 178 -3.56 5.82 -10.46
N GLY A 179 -2.57 6.11 -9.63
CA GLY A 179 -2.29 7.50 -9.18
C GLY A 179 -1.97 8.52 -10.28
N SER A 180 -1.64 8.08 -11.49
CA SER A 180 -1.55 8.99 -12.65
C SER A 180 -2.90 9.66 -12.96
N ALA A 181 -3.98 8.89 -12.92
CA ALA A 181 -5.33 9.34 -13.22
C ALA A 181 -6.08 9.87 -11.99
N LEU A 182 -5.82 9.31 -10.81
CA LEU A 182 -6.52 9.61 -9.55
C LEU A 182 -5.88 10.73 -8.71
N LEU A 183 -4.76 11.30 -9.14
CA LEU A 183 -4.21 12.50 -8.49
C LEU A 183 -3.80 13.57 -9.50
N PRO A 184 -4.72 14.02 -10.38
CA PRO A 184 -4.41 15.07 -11.33
C PRO A 184 -4.47 16.43 -10.63
N ALA A 185 -3.32 17.08 -10.50
CA ALA A 185 -3.24 18.46 -10.02
C ALA A 185 -2.33 19.24 -10.96
N PRO A 186 -2.85 19.79 -12.08
CA PRO A 186 -2.06 20.60 -13.00
C PRO A 186 -1.59 21.89 -12.32
N ILE A 187 -0.47 22.46 -12.77
CA ILE A 187 0.04 23.74 -12.25
C ILE A 187 -0.63 24.88 -13.04
N PRO A 188 -1.33 25.83 -12.39
CA PRO A 188 -1.88 26.99 -13.07
C PRO A 188 -0.81 27.78 -13.85
N PRO A 189 -1.12 28.33 -15.03
CA PRO A 189 -2.47 28.39 -15.64
C PRO A 189 -2.89 27.13 -16.42
N ILE A 190 -2.08 26.07 -16.43
CA ILE A 190 -2.35 24.87 -17.24
C ILE A 190 -3.62 24.18 -16.75
N THR A 191 -4.55 23.92 -17.67
CA THR A 191 -5.78 23.19 -17.34
C THR A 191 -5.59 21.68 -17.33
N LEU A 192 -6.59 20.95 -16.83
CA LEU A 192 -6.60 19.50 -16.87
C LEU A 192 -6.58 18.99 -18.32
N GLU A 193 -7.36 19.62 -19.19
CA GLU A 193 -7.56 19.26 -20.60
C GLU A 193 -6.27 19.51 -21.40
N GLU A 194 -5.59 20.63 -21.16
CA GLU A 194 -4.30 20.95 -21.76
C GLU A 194 -3.25 19.91 -21.38
N LYS A 195 -3.17 19.58 -20.09
CA LYS A 195 -2.26 18.54 -19.59
C LYS A 195 -2.53 17.17 -20.22
N GLN A 196 -3.81 16.80 -20.38
CA GLN A 196 -4.19 15.56 -21.05
C GLN A 196 -3.83 15.57 -22.53
N THR A 197 -4.13 16.67 -23.22
CA THR A 197 -3.85 16.85 -24.65
C THR A 197 -2.36 16.72 -24.92
N LEU A 198 -1.54 17.43 -24.15
CA LEU A 198 -0.08 17.31 -24.24
C LEU A 198 0.39 15.87 -24.03
N THR A 199 -0.11 15.20 -23.00
CA THR A 199 0.26 13.81 -22.70
C THR A 199 -0.11 12.87 -23.86
N LYS A 200 -1.30 13.03 -24.44
CA LYS A 200 -1.77 12.24 -25.60
C LYS A 200 -0.92 12.49 -26.84
N LEU A 201 -0.60 13.75 -27.12
CA LEU A 201 0.24 14.13 -28.26
C LEU A 201 1.65 13.54 -28.15
N LEU A 202 2.28 13.64 -26.97
CA LEU A 202 3.59 13.06 -26.73
C LEU A 202 3.59 11.53 -26.88
N ALA A 203 2.58 10.86 -26.30
CA ALA A 203 2.44 9.41 -26.45
C ALA A 203 2.26 8.99 -27.91
N ALA A 204 1.43 9.72 -28.67
CA ALA A 204 1.22 9.47 -30.10
C ALA A 204 2.47 9.70 -30.96
N ARG A 205 3.44 10.48 -30.46
CA ARG A 205 4.75 10.71 -31.10
C ARG A 205 5.83 9.74 -30.63
N GLY A 206 5.47 8.72 -29.85
CA GLY A 206 6.39 7.68 -29.41
C GLY A 206 7.21 8.04 -28.17
N ALA A 207 6.80 9.05 -27.40
CA ALA A 207 7.45 9.35 -26.13
C ALA A 207 7.39 8.14 -25.19
N THR A 208 8.53 7.84 -24.57
CA THR A 208 8.68 6.74 -23.60
C THR A 208 7.89 7.02 -22.33
N ILE A 209 7.60 5.97 -21.55
CA ILE A 209 6.93 6.12 -20.26
C ILE A 209 7.74 7.00 -19.29
N GLN A 210 9.07 6.96 -19.38
CA GLN A 210 9.97 7.79 -18.59
C GLN A 210 9.81 9.27 -18.94
N GLU A 211 9.82 9.62 -20.23
CA GLU A 211 9.61 11.01 -20.70
C GLU A 211 8.22 11.52 -20.33
N LEU A 212 7.18 10.72 -20.54
CA LEU A 212 5.82 11.06 -20.14
C LEU A 212 5.72 11.27 -18.63
N ASN A 213 6.40 10.45 -17.81
CA ASN A 213 6.45 10.63 -16.37
C ASN A 213 7.17 11.92 -15.97
N THR A 214 8.28 12.24 -16.62
CA THR A 214 9.03 13.48 -16.37
C THR A 214 8.16 14.70 -16.62
N ILE A 215 7.51 14.78 -17.78
CA ILE A 215 6.65 15.91 -18.14
C ILE A 215 5.42 15.96 -17.23
N ARG A 216 4.73 14.83 -16.99
CA ARG A 216 3.54 14.81 -16.12
C ARG A 216 3.84 15.23 -14.69
N LYS A 217 5.03 14.92 -14.16
CA LYS A 217 5.52 15.38 -12.85
C LYS A 217 5.81 16.88 -12.88
N ALA A 218 6.54 17.37 -13.88
CA ALA A 218 6.89 18.79 -14.02
C ALA A 218 5.65 19.69 -14.13
N LEU A 219 4.57 19.19 -14.72
CA LEU A 219 3.30 19.91 -14.85
C LEU A 219 2.32 19.58 -13.73
N SER A 220 2.78 19.19 -12.54
CA SER A 220 1.89 18.83 -11.43
C SER A 220 2.26 19.48 -10.11
N GLN A 221 1.24 19.97 -9.39
CA GLN A 221 1.40 20.50 -8.03
C GLN A 221 1.63 19.41 -6.98
N LEU A 222 1.13 18.19 -7.18
CA LEU A 222 1.18 17.13 -6.16
C LEU A 222 2.15 15.98 -6.49
N LYS A 223 2.48 15.78 -7.77
CA LYS A 223 3.42 14.73 -8.17
C LYS A 223 4.87 15.21 -7.99
N GLY A 224 5.83 14.28 -8.02
CA GLY A 224 7.25 14.62 -7.93
C GLY A 224 7.69 15.22 -6.58
N GLY A 225 6.99 14.85 -5.49
CA GLY A 225 7.25 15.39 -4.15
C GLY A 225 6.35 16.56 -3.76
N GLY A 226 5.55 17.10 -4.70
CA GLY A 226 4.66 18.23 -4.43
C GLY A 226 3.65 18.01 -3.31
N LEU A 227 3.10 16.81 -3.14
CA LEU A 227 2.24 16.48 -1.99
C LEU A 227 2.99 16.57 -0.66
N ALA A 228 4.25 16.12 -0.61
CA ALA A 228 5.06 16.22 0.60
C ALA A 228 5.48 17.66 0.91
N GLN A 229 5.64 18.50 -0.13
CA GLN A 229 5.84 19.93 0.01
C GLN A 229 4.57 20.65 0.50
N ALA A 230 3.40 20.27 -0.01
CA ALA A 230 2.12 20.81 0.43
C ALA A 230 1.83 20.49 1.90
N ALA A 231 2.23 19.29 2.35
CA ALA A 231 2.11 18.88 3.75
C ALA A 231 3.12 19.56 4.69
N TYR A 232 4.12 20.27 4.16
CA TYR A 232 5.20 20.81 4.99
C TYR A 232 4.76 22.07 5.75
N PRO A 233 4.95 22.15 7.08
CA PRO A 233 4.65 23.37 7.82
C PRO A 233 5.69 24.48 7.54
N ALA A 234 5.19 25.71 7.56
CA ALA A 234 5.99 26.91 7.80
C ALA A 234 6.95 26.69 9.00
N GLN A 235 8.26 26.83 8.77
CA GLN A 235 9.37 26.80 9.76
C GLN A 235 9.75 25.41 10.37
N GLY A 236 10.61 24.65 9.68
CA GLY A 236 11.70 23.89 10.35
C GLY A 236 11.58 22.37 10.55
N GLY A 237 10.54 21.70 10.04
CA GLY A 237 10.43 20.23 10.12
C GLY A 237 11.44 19.47 9.24
N ALA A 238 11.75 18.22 9.57
CA ALA A 238 12.53 17.32 8.70
C ALA A 238 11.60 16.44 7.86
N HIS A 239 11.93 16.20 6.59
CA HIS A 239 11.24 15.19 5.77
C HIS A 239 11.67 13.79 6.20
N LEU A 240 10.74 12.99 6.72
CA LEU A 240 10.89 11.54 6.80
C LEU A 240 9.86 10.89 5.88
N LEU A 241 10.22 10.77 4.60
CA LEU A 241 9.46 9.96 3.64
C LEU A 241 9.80 8.50 3.89
N TYR A 242 8.90 7.77 4.55
CA TYR A 242 9.04 6.33 4.72
C TYR A 242 8.10 5.62 3.78
N THR A 243 8.68 5.04 2.73
CA THR A 243 7.97 4.12 1.86
C THR A 243 7.91 2.76 2.57
N GLY A 244 6.73 2.39 3.03
CA GLY A 244 6.40 1.01 3.30
C GLY A 244 6.28 0.26 1.98
N LEU A 245 7.39 0.10 1.25
CA LEU A 245 7.41 -0.72 0.04
C LEU A 245 6.97 -2.12 0.44
N THR A 246 5.83 -2.54 -0.11
CA THR A 246 5.25 -3.86 0.11
C THR A 246 5.91 -4.90 -0.81
N GLY A 247 6.79 -4.46 -1.71
CA GLY A 247 7.49 -5.29 -2.68
C GLY A 247 6.75 -5.43 -4.02
N THR A 248 5.67 -4.68 -4.26
CA THR A 248 4.96 -4.69 -5.55
C THR A 248 4.76 -3.27 -6.07
N ASN A 249 4.97 -3.05 -7.37
CA ASN A 249 4.76 -1.74 -8.06
C ASN A 249 3.29 -1.23 -8.01
N VAL A 250 2.41 -1.88 -7.24
CA VAL A 250 0.95 -1.76 -7.35
C VAL A 250 0.30 -1.31 -6.04
N MET A 251 0.93 -1.49 -4.87
CA MET A 251 0.39 -1.12 -3.56
C MET A 251 1.51 -0.65 -2.63
N ASP A 252 1.72 0.66 -2.53
CA ASP A 252 2.72 1.20 -1.60
C ASP A 252 2.03 2.08 -0.55
N VAL A 253 2.22 1.74 0.72
CA VAL A 253 1.85 2.64 1.81
C VAL A 253 3.02 3.60 1.97
N HIS A 254 2.81 4.87 1.64
CA HIS A 254 3.80 5.91 1.87
C HIS A 254 3.40 6.66 3.14
N LEU A 255 4.21 6.59 4.17
CA LEU A 255 3.97 7.41 5.36
C LEU A 255 4.86 8.63 5.28
N LEU A 256 4.24 9.81 5.37
CA LEU A 256 4.94 11.07 5.47
C LEU A 256 4.80 11.56 6.91
N PHE A 257 5.88 11.46 7.67
CA PHE A 257 5.90 11.97 9.03
C PHE A 257 6.47 13.38 9.03
N LEU A 258 5.71 14.28 9.66
CA LEU A 258 6.13 15.62 10.00
C LEU A 258 6.28 15.59 11.51
N GLN A 259 7.48 15.90 12.00
CA GLN A 259 7.74 16.02 13.42
C GLN A 259 8.48 17.35 13.62
N PRO A 260 8.10 18.20 14.58
CA PRO A 260 8.90 19.34 14.95
C PRO A 260 10.19 18.85 15.64
N ARG A 261 11.24 19.65 15.52
CA ARG A 261 12.45 19.46 16.34
C ARG A 261 12.20 19.89 17.78
#